data_AF-A0A2E4KZH0-F1
#
_entry.id   AF-A0A2E4KZH0-F1
#
_cell.length_a   1.000
_cell.length_b   1.000
_cell.length_c   1.000
_cell.angle_alpha   90.00
_cell.angle_beta   90.00
_cell.angle_gamma   90.00
#
_symmetry.space_group_name_H-M   'P 1'
#
loop_
_entity.id
_entity.type
_entity.pdbx_description
1 polymer ?
#
loop_
_entity_poly.entity_id
_entity_poly.type
_entity_poly.pdbx_seq_one_letter_code
_entity_poly.pdbx_strand_id
1 'polypeptide(L)'
;MVVLVGAPGQGKTTVVDTLIRRGPVNPLRLEGKFLGDRTDVVLRMVGLTGLRPEGTNIDMLARLQSKKFPSLESGVPEVIVDDAHHLRDDVLQLFHELTAGAYGRRWSILLVGEDQLVSRLQALKPLPALPSTVRLPLWDQQDLEQASGDLQSYEEISDLVSRVLRQYASQPMQLLRAINETERTGLTKSQVGHTHSRWQSLRLSTAWLIASGMVFVALLGIVVFVQMGTEHDAASPQTIILLAPHNK
;
A
#
# COMPACT_ATOMS: atom_id res chain seq x y z
N MET A 1 -19.19 7.68 -8.43
CA MET A 1 -18.04 7.42 -7.53
C MET A 1 -18.31 6.17 -6.74
N VAL A 2 -17.36 5.24 -6.70
CA VAL A 2 -17.41 4.04 -5.86
C VAL A 2 -16.38 4.19 -4.76
N VAL A 3 -16.71 3.75 -3.55
CA VAL A 3 -15.78 3.73 -2.41
C VAL A 3 -15.65 2.30 -1.91
N LEU A 4 -14.43 1.77 -1.90
CA LEU A 4 -14.08 0.50 -1.30
C LEU A 4 -13.47 0.74 0.08
N VAL A 5 -14.16 0.31 1.14
CA VAL A 5 -13.66 0.41 2.51
C VAL A 5 -13.48 -0.95 3.16
N GLY A 6 -12.56 -0.98 4.12
CA GLY A 6 -12.30 -2.14 4.96
C GLY A 6 -11.16 -1.84 5.94
N ALA A 7 -11.04 -2.64 6.99
CA ALA A 7 -9.94 -2.56 7.94
C ALA A 7 -8.57 -2.86 7.27
N PRO A 8 -7.45 -2.46 7.90
CA PRO A 8 -6.12 -2.85 7.44
C PRO A 8 -5.97 -4.36 7.27
N GLY A 9 -5.41 -4.79 6.14
CA GLY A 9 -5.17 -6.21 5.85
C GLY A 9 -6.36 -7.01 5.32
N GLN A 10 -7.55 -6.42 5.14
CA GLN A 10 -8.74 -7.11 4.58
C GLN A 10 -8.68 -7.42 3.08
N GLY A 11 -7.53 -7.25 2.42
CA GLY A 11 -7.39 -7.57 1.01
C GLY A 11 -7.92 -6.51 0.03
N LYS A 12 -8.10 -5.25 0.46
CA LYS A 12 -8.46 -4.13 -0.44
C LYS A 12 -7.55 -4.06 -1.68
N THR A 13 -6.24 -4.15 -1.47
CA THR A 13 -5.23 -4.16 -2.54
C THR A 13 -5.42 -5.36 -3.48
N THR A 14 -5.68 -6.55 -2.92
CA THR A 14 -5.94 -7.76 -3.71
C THR A 14 -7.17 -7.61 -4.62
N VAL A 15 -8.24 -7.00 -4.11
CA VAL A 15 -9.46 -6.71 -4.89
C VAL A 15 -9.15 -5.74 -6.02
N VAL A 16 -8.44 -4.65 -5.73
CA VAL A 16 -8.02 -3.65 -6.73
C VAL A 16 -7.13 -4.28 -7.81
N ASP A 17 -6.10 -5.02 -7.43
CA ASP A 17 -5.18 -5.66 -8.38
C ASP A 17 -5.89 -6.73 -9.23
N THR A 18 -6.92 -7.40 -8.68
CA THR A 18 -7.74 -8.35 -9.43
C THR A 18 -8.65 -7.64 -10.43
N LEU A 19 -9.24 -6.51 -10.04
CA LEU A 19 -10.05 -5.66 -10.92
C LEU A 19 -9.22 -5.13 -12.09
N ILE A 20 -8.01 -4.64 -11.83
CA ILE A 20 -7.10 -4.15 -12.88
C ILE A 20 -6.68 -5.29 -13.82
N ARG A 21 -6.28 -6.46 -13.28
CA ARG A 21 -5.82 -7.61 -14.09
C ARG A 21 -6.90 -8.18 -15.00
N ARG A 22 -8.16 -8.16 -14.57
CA ARG A 22 -9.30 -8.60 -15.38
C ARG A 22 -9.81 -7.50 -16.33
N GLY A 23 -9.38 -6.27 -16.08
CA GLY A 23 -9.74 -5.10 -16.84
C GLY A 23 -9.06 -5.03 -18.20
N PRO A 24 -9.73 -4.52 -19.25
CA PRO A 24 -9.08 -4.31 -20.55
C PRO A 24 -8.12 -3.10 -20.56
N VAL A 25 -7.94 -2.42 -19.42
CA VAL A 25 -7.45 -1.03 -19.34
C VAL A 25 -6.68 -0.83 -18.05
N ASN A 26 -5.56 -0.09 -18.14
CA ASN A 26 -4.82 0.33 -16.98
C ASN A 26 -5.34 1.69 -16.45
N PRO A 27 -5.88 1.75 -15.22
CA PRO A 27 -6.34 3.00 -14.62
C PRO A 27 -5.18 3.90 -14.17
N LEU A 28 -5.47 5.18 -13.96
CA LEU A 28 -4.57 6.07 -13.22
C LEU A 28 -4.59 5.69 -11.74
N ARG A 29 -3.46 5.23 -11.22
CA ARG A 29 -3.32 4.87 -9.81
C ARG A 29 -2.64 6.00 -9.05
N LEU A 30 -3.30 6.48 -8.00
CA LEU A 30 -2.82 7.53 -7.12
C LEU A 30 -2.79 7.00 -5.69
N GLU A 31 -1.82 7.48 -4.91
CA GLU A 31 -1.68 7.13 -3.50
C GLU A 31 -2.03 8.35 -2.64
N GLY A 32 -3.14 8.25 -1.90
CA GLY A 32 -3.69 9.35 -1.11
C GLY A 32 -2.74 9.93 -0.08
N LYS A 33 -1.79 9.14 0.43
CA LYS A 33 -0.73 9.59 1.35
C LYS A 33 0.21 10.62 0.73
N PHE A 34 0.36 10.60 -0.59
CA PHE A 34 1.30 11.47 -1.33
C PHE A 34 0.60 12.58 -2.11
N LEU A 35 -0.72 12.71 -1.96
CA LEU A 35 -1.51 13.77 -2.59
C LEU A 35 -1.65 14.96 -1.64
N GLY A 36 -0.99 16.06 -1.97
CA GLY A 36 -1.04 17.30 -1.21
C GLY A 36 -2.33 18.07 -1.47
N ASP A 37 -2.35 18.85 -2.54
CA ASP A 37 -3.47 19.71 -2.91
C ASP A 37 -4.13 19.39 -4.24
N ARG A 38 -5.19 20.13 -4.57
CA ARG A 38 -5.95 19.96 -5.81
C ARG A 38 -5.07 20.09 -7.04
N THR A 39 -4.11 20.99 -7.03
CA THR A 39 -3.18 21.21 -8.15
C THR A 39 -2.18 20.06 -8.24
N ASP A 40 -1.63 19.60 -7.10
CA ASP A 40 -0.76 18.42 -7.05
C ASP A 40 -1.44 17.17 -7.63
N VAL A 41 -2.72 16.94 -7.29
CA VAL A 41 -3.50 15.84 -7.85
C VAL A 41 -3.60 15.94 -9.38
N VAL A 42 -3.95 17.12 -9.90
CA VAL A 42 -4.06 17.33 -11.36
C VAL A 42 -2.71 17.15 -12.04
N LEU A 43 -1.63 17.71 -11.48
CA LEU A 43 -0.28 17.57 -12.01
C LEU A 43 0.18 16.10 -12.05
N ARG A 44 -0.12 15.33 -11.00
CA ARG A 44 0.20 13.89 -10.98
C ARG A 44 -0.59 13.12 -12.02
N MET A 45 -1.89 13.38 -12.16
CA MET A 45 -2.71 12.75 -13.20
C MET A 45 -2.17 13.07 -14.61
N VAL A 46 -1.81 14.34 -14.86
CA VAL A 46 -1.16 14.78 -16.10
C VAL A 46 0.15 14.04 -16.33
N GLY A 47 1.03 14.00 -15.32
CA GLY A 47 2.33 13.34 -15.38
C GLY A 47 2.22 11.83 -15.65
N LEU A 48 1.28 11.14 -15.01
CA LEU A 48 1.03 9.70 -15.23
C LEU A 48 0.54 9.39 -16.65
N THR A 49 -0.06 10.35 -17.34
CA THR A 49 -0.46 10.21 -18.74
C THR A 49 0.61 10.66 -19.74
N GLY A 50 1.76 11.15 -19.27
CA GLY A 50 2.82 11.71 -20.13
C GLY A 50 2.45 13.02 -20.82
N LEU A 51 1.41 13.72 -20.34
CA LEU A 51 1.05 15.05 -20.81
C LEU A 51 1.97 16.10 -20.16
N ARG A 52 2.21 17.22 -20.85
CA ARG A 52 2.93 18.36 -20.27
C ARG A 52 2.00 19.18 -19.38
N PRO A 53 2.44 19.59 -18.18
CA PRO A 53 1.66 20.44 -17.28
C PRO A 53 1.63 21.88 -17.80
N GLU A 54 0.71 22.15 -18.73
CA GLU A 54 0.56 23.44 -19.38
C GLU A 54 -0.88 23.92 -19.21
N GLY A 55 -1.03 25.21 -18.88
CA GLY A 55 -2.32 25.85 -18.65
C GLY A 55 -2.80 25.77 -17.19
N THR A 56 -4.06 26.12 -16.99
CA THR A 56 -4.73 26.03 -15.69
C THR A 56 -5.11 24.59 -15.35
N ASN A 57 -5.53 24.33 -14.10
CA ASN A 57 -6.05 23.01 -13.71
C ASN A 57 -7.21 22.55 -14.59
N ILE A 58 -8.06 23.47 -15.04
CA ILE A 58 -9.20 23.16 -15.92
C ILE A 58 -8.70 22.74 -17.30
N ASP A 59 -7.72 23.47 -17.86
CA ASP A 59 -7.13 23.13 -19.17
C ASP A 59 -6.44 21.76 -19.13
N MET A 60 -5.71 21.49 -18.06
CA MET A 60 -5.06 20.21 -17.83
C MET A 60 -6.06 19.05 -17.72
N LEU A 61 -7.15 19.24 -16.97
CA LEU A 61 -8.23 18.24 -16.85
C LEU A 61 -8.96 18.01 -18.17
N ALA A 62 -9.22 19.05 -18.95
CA ALA A 62 -9.84 18.93 -20.27
C ALA A 62 -8.96 18.15 -21.24
N ARG A 63 -7.64 18.43 -21.24
CA ARG A 63 -6.66 17.67 -22.05
C ARG A 63 -6.57 16.22 -21.61
N LEU A 64 -6.59 15.95 -20.31
CA LEU A 64 -6.68 14.59 -19.78
C LEU A 64 -7.93 13.88 -20.32
N GLN A 65 -9.10 14.50 -20.25
CA GLN A 65 -10.35 13.91 -20.76
C GLN A 65 -10.33 13.64 -22.28
N SER A 66 -9.60 14.43 -23.06
CA SER A 66 -9.43 14.20 -24.50
C SER A 66 -8.57 12.98 -24.83
N LYS A 67 -7.73 12.51 -23.89
CA LYS A 67 -7.17 11.17 -24.02
C LYS A 67 -8.30 10.17 -23.86
N LYS A 68 -8.40 9.24 -24.81
CA LYS A 68 -9.35 8.14 -24.75
C LYS A 68 -9.07 7.30 -23.50
N PHE A 69 -9.72 7.64 -22.40
CA PHE A 69 -10.01 6.67 -21.36
C PHE A 69 -11.17 5.83 -21.90
N PRO A 70 -11.00 4.51 -22.01
CA PRO A 70 -12.04 3.63 -22.50
C PRO A 70 -13.30 3.71 -21.63
N SER A 71 -14.44 3.43 -22.26
CA SER A 71 -15.77 3.67 -21.72
C SER A 71 -16.05 2.93 -20.41
N LEU A 72 -17.04 3.46 -19.68
CA LEU A 72 -17.63 2.91 -18.45
C LEU A 72 -18.04 1.43 -18.57
N GLU A 73 -18.25 0.94 -19.80
CA GLU A 73 -18.68 -0.42 -20.14
C GLU A 73 -17.67 -1.49 -19.76
N SER A 74 -16.40 -1.11 -19.58
CA SER A 74 -15.33 -2.04 -19.15
C SER A 74 -15.41 -2.43 -17.67
N GLY A 75 -16.21 -1.72 -16.85
CA GLY A 75 -16.32 -1.95 -15.41
C GLY A 75 -15.09 -1.56 -14.58
N VAL A 76 -14.00 -1.14 -15.23
CA VAL A 76 -12.77 -0.67 -14.58
C VAL A 76 -12.87 0.85 -14.39
N PRO A 77 -12.61 1.40 -13.20
CA PRO A 77 -12.57 2.83 -12.98
C PRO A 77 -11.42 3.46 -13.79
N GLU A 78 -11.54 4.72 -14.16
CA GLU A 78 -10.48 5.47 -14.86
C GLU A 78 -9.38 5.90 -13.88
N VAL A 79 -9.77 6.19 -12.65
CA VAL A 79 -8.88 6.61 -11.56
C VAL A 79 -9.14 5.75 -10.34
N ILE A 80 -8.06 5.21 -9.76
CA ILE A 80 -8.06 4.52 -8.48
C ILE A 80 -7.19 5.31 -7.52
N VAL A 81 -7.75 5.66 -6.36
CA VAL A 81 -7.01 6.35 -5.30
C VAL A 81 -6.91 5.43 -4.09
N ASP A 82 -5.72 4.86 -3.90
CA ASP A 82 -5.40 4.08 -2.72
C ASP A 82 -5.20 4.98 -1.50
N ASP A 83 -5.42 4.46 -0.30
CA ASP A 83 -5.26 5.20 0.96
C ASP A 83 -6.01 6.54 1.02
N ALA A 84 -7.17 6.63 0.35
CA ALA A 84 -7.95 7.84 0.16
C ALA A 84 -8.47 8.49 1.46
N HIS A 85 -8.46 7.75 2.57
CA HIS A 85 -8.76 8.28 3.90
C HIS A 85 -7.72 9.30 4.41
N HIS A 86 -6.54 9.38 3.79
CA HIS A 86 -5.53 10.40 4.06
C HIS A 86 -5.73 11.70 3.28
N LEU A 87 -6.60 11.71 2.26
CA LEU A 87 -6.84 12.90 1.45
C LEU A 87 -7.42 14.02 2.29
N ARG A 88 -7.09 15.27 1.94
CA ARG A 88 -7.75 16.47 2.49
C ARG A 88 -9.15 16.63 1.90
N ASP A 89 -10.05 17.31 2.60
CA ASP A 89 -11.46 17.46 2.19
C ASP A 89 -11.59 18.21 0.86
N ASP A 90 -10.73 19.19 0.57
CA ASP A 90 -10.72 19.92 -0.70
C ASP A 90 -10.31 19.03 -1.89
N VAL A 91 -9.49 18.00 -1.65
CA VAL A 91 -9.12 16.98 -2.64
C VAL A 91 -10.21 15.93 -2.79
N LEU A 92 -10.86 15.50 -1.70
CA LEU A 92 -12.05 14.67 -1.78
C LEU A 92 -13.17 15.35 -2.58
N GLN A 93 -13.34 16.65 -2.36
CA GLN A 93 -14.26 17.51 -3.10
C GLN A 93 -13.89 17.57 -4.60
N LEU A 94 -12.60 17.64 -4.96
CA LEU A 94 -12.15 17.58 -6.36
C LEU A 94 -12.60 16.26 -7.02
N PHE A 95 -12.37 15.12 -6.38
CA PHE A 95 -12.79 13.84 -6.93
C PHE A 95 -14.32 13.74 -7.05
N HIS A 96 -15.05 14.27 -6.08
CA HIS A 96 -16.50 14.36 -6.17
C HIS A 96 -16.95 15.18 -7.39
N GLU A 97 -16.39 16.37 -7.59
CA GLU A 97 -16.65 17.25 -8.74
C GLU A 97 -16.32 16.59 -10.09
N LEU A 98 -15.20 15.86 -10.17
CA LEU A 98 -14.84 15.08 -11.35
C LEU A 98 -15.88 14.00 -11.67
N THR A 99 -16.41 13.31 -10.65
CA THR A 99 -17.47 12.32 -10.86
C THR A 99 -18.83 12.95 -11.16
N ALA A 100 -19.08 14.16 -10.69
CA ALA A 100 -20.29 14.92 -11.00
C ALA A 100 -20.28 15.48 -12.43
N GLY A 101 -19.09 15.64 -13.04
CA GLY A 101 -18.90 16.21 -14.36
C GLY A 101 -18.69 17.72 -14.34
N ALA A 102 -18.24 18.29 -13.23
CA ALA A 102 -17.99 19.74 -13.11
C ALA A 102 -16.93 20.25 -14.11
N TYR A 103 -16.04 19.36 -14.56
CA TYR A 103 -14.95 19.66 -15.48
C TYR A 103 -15.14 19.02 -16.87
N GLY A 104 -16.39 18.83 -17.31
CA GLY A 104 -16.71 18.20 -18.60
C GLY A 104 -17.39 16.85 -18.44
N ARG A 105 -16.84 15.77 -19.01
CA ARG A 105 -17.43 14.44 -18.84
C ARG A 105 -17.24 13.91 -17.42
N ARG A 106 -18.17 13.06 -16.97
CA ARG A 106 -18.04 12.36 -15.69
C ARG A 106 -16.90 11.36 -15.74
N TRP A 107 -16.10 11.37 -14.68
CA TRP A 107 -15.02 10.40 -14.47
C TRP A 107 -15.51 9.19 -13.68
N SER A 108 -15.10 7.99 -14.08
CA SER A 108 -15.24 6.80 -13.24
C SER A 108 -14.10 6.74 -12.22
N ILE A 109 -14.41 6.89 -10.94
CA ILE A 109 -13.41 6.97 -9.86
C ILE A 109 -13.75 5.97 -8.76
N LEU A 110 -12.74 5.22 -8.35
CA LEU A 110 -12.73 4.33 -7.18
C LEU A 110 -11.82 4.90 -6.10
N LEU A 111 -12.39 5.21 -4.93
CA LEU A 111 -11.62 5.58 -3.74
C LEU A 111 -11.48 4.37 -2.83
N VAL A 112 -10.27 4.07 -2.39
CA VAL A 112 -9.97 2.90 -1.54
C VAL A 112 -9.42 3.39 -0.21
N GLY A 113 -10.02 2.94 0.90
CA GLY A 113 -9.61 3.43 2.21
C GLY A 113 -10.24 2.71 3.38
N GLU A 114 -10.32 3.41 4.50
CA GLU A 114 -10.94 2.95 5.74
C GLU A 114 -12.32 3.58 5.92
N ASP A 115 -13.10 3.09 6.89
CA ASP A 115 -14.51 3.44 7.08
C ASP A 115 -14.78 4.94 7.24
N GLN A 116 -13.85 5.66 7.88
CA GLN A 116 -13.93 7.11 8.08
C GLN A 116 -13.98 7.91 6.76
N LEU A 117 -13.54 7.34 5.64
CA LEU A 117 -13.63 7.98 4.34
C LEU A 117 -15.08 8.25 3.93
N VAL A 118 -16.00 7.32 4.22
CA VAL A 118 -17.40 7.42 3.81
C VAL A 118 -18.11 8.54 4.56
N SER A 119 -17.91 8.63 5.88
CA SER A 119 -18.50 9.69 6.69
C SER A 119 -17.96 11.06 6.32
N ARG A 120 -16.66 11.17 6.01
CA ARG A 120 -16.05 12.42 5.52
C ARG A 120 -16.65 12.87 4.19
N LEU A 121 -16.82 11.95 3.23
CA LEU A 121 -17.47 12.23 1.94
C LEU A 121 -18.92 12.74 2.11
N GLN A 122 -19.67 12.12 3.02
CA GLN A 122 -21.05 12.54 3.33
C GLN A 122 -21.13 13.87 4.07
N ALA A 123 -20.06 14.28 4.75
CA ALA A 123 -19.97 15.54 5.48
C ALA A 123 -19.35 16.69 4.65
N LEU A 124 -18.96 16.43 3.40
CA LEU A 124 -18.37 17.46 2.52
C LEU A 124 -19.30 18.67 2.34
N LYS A 125 -18.68 19.85 2.25
CA LYS A 125 -19.34 21.12 1.97
C LYS A 125 -18.70 21.76 0.73
N PRO A 126 -19.48 22.47 -0.11
CA PRO A 126 -20.91 22.76 0.06
C PRO A 126 -21.82 21.59 -0.32
N LEU A 127 -21.32 20.60 -1.06
CA LEU A 127 -22.12 19.49 -1.56
C LEU A 127 -21.66 18.18 -0.91
N PRO A 128 -22.53 17.50 -0.14
CA PRO A 128 -22.22 16.19 0.40
C PRO A 128 -22.21 15.15 -0.73
N ALA A 129 -21.22 14.25 -0.71
CA ALA A 129 -21.14 13.15 -1.66
C ALA A 129 -21.87 11.91 -1.12
N LEU A 130 -22.69 11.28 -1.96
CA LEU A 130 -23.32 9.99 -1.68
C LEU A 130 -22.64 8.90 -2.54
N PRO A 131 -21.52 8.31 -2.07
CA PRO A 131 -20.83 7.28 -2.82
C PRO A 131 -21.55 5.93 -2.79
N SER A 132 -21.49 5.19 -3.89
CA SER A 132 -21.76 3.76 -3.88
C SER A 132 -20.67 3.07 -3.07
N THR A 133 -20.99 2.60 -1.87
CA THR A 133 -20.01 2.07 -0.92
C THR A 133 -19.99 0.55 -0.97
N VAL A 134 -18.81 -0.02 -1.20
CA VAL A 134 -18.53 -1.45 -1.06
C VAL A 134 -17.70 -1.63 0.21
N ARG A 135 -18.23 -2.39 1.17
CA ARG A 135 -17.54 -2.71 2.42
C ARG A 135 -17.02 -4.13 2.33
N LEU A 136 -15.72 -4.33 2.53
CA LEU A 136 -15.18 -5.68 2.63
C LEU A 136 -15.67 -6.33 3.93
N PRO A 137 -16.12 -7.59 3.89
CA PRO A 137 -16.48 -8.31 5.09
C PRO A 137 -15.26 -8.50 5.99
N LEU A 138 -15.51 -8.67 7.28
CA LEU A 138 -14.49 -9.23 8.17
C LEU A 138 -14.17 -10.64 7.69
N TRP A 139 -12.93 -11.09 7.88
CA TRP A 139 -12.58 -12.47 7.59
C TRP A 139 -13.34 -13.39 8.55
N ASP A 140 -13.97 -14.40 7.99
CA ASP A 140 -14.58 -15.47 8.77
C ASP A 140 -13.67 -16.69 8.85
N GLN A 141 -14.17 -17.74 9.51
CA GLN A 141 -13.42 -18.98 9.68
C GLN A 141 -13.14 -19.67 8.35
N GLN A 142 -14.06 -19.60 7.38
CA GLN A 142 -13.90 -20.24 6.08
C GLN A 142 -12.86 -19.50 5.23
N ASP A 143 -12.85 -18.17 5.28
CA ASP A 143 -11.82 -17.35 4.62
C ASP A 143 -10.42 -17.72 5.12
N LEU A 144 -10.29 -17.96 6.43
CA LEU A 144 -9.04 -18.40 7.02
C LEU A 144 -8.66 -19.81 6.63
N GLU A 145 -9.60 -20.76 6.69
CA GLU A 145 -9.35 -22.14 6.29
C GLU A 145 -8.94 -22.23 4.81
N GLN A 146 -9.53 -21.40 3.95
CA GLN A 146 -9.14 -21.29 2.54
C GLN A 146 -7.77 -20.63 2.37
N ALA A 147 -7.48 -19.54 3.10
CA ALA A 147 -6.18 -18.88 3.06
C ALA A 147 -5.05 -19.73 3.67
N SER A 148 -5.38 -20.61 4.62
CA SER A 148 -4.47 -21.57 5.25
C SER A 148 -4.44 -22.91 4.54
N GLY A 149 -5.18 -23.10 3.44
CA GLY A 149 -5.28 -24.39 2.74
C GLY A 149 -3.96 -24.92 2.17
N ASP A 150 -2.93 -24.07 2.12
CA ASP A 150 -1.55 -24.42 1.77
C ASP A 150 -0.70 -24.87 2.99
N LEU A 151 -1.24 -24.77 4.22
CA LEU A 151 -0.59 -25.12 5.49
C LEU A 151 -1.25 -26.39 6.06
N GLN A 152 -0.45 -27.40 6.39
CA GLN A 152 -0.91 -28.79 6.60
C GLN A 152 -1.85 -29.06 7.80
N SER A 153 -2.63 -30.14 7.65
CA SER A 153 -3.45 -30.94 8.58
C SER A 153 -4.54 -30.22 9.40
N TYR A 154 -5.78 -30.59 9.08
CA TYR A 154 -7.07 -30.03 9.48
C TYR A 154 -7.34 -29.98 11.01
N GLU A 155 -6.68 -30.82 11.82
CA GLU A 155 -7.04 -31.00 13.24
C GLU A 155 -6.33 -30.04 14.22
N GLU A 156 -5.08 -29.65 13.97
CA GLU A 156 -4.35 -28.71 14.85
C GLU A 156 -4.73 -27.25 14.59
N ILE A 157 -5.22 -26.96 13.39
CA ILE A 157 -5.57 -25.62 12.92
C ILE A 157 -6.91 -25.15 13.52
N SER A 158 -7.90 -26.02 13.70
CA SER A 158 -9.26 -25.63 14.12
C SER A 158 -9.31 -24.90 15.48
N ASP A 159 -8.59 -25.41 16.48
CA ASP A 159 -8.62 -24.84 17.84
C ASP A 159 -7.73 -23.57 17.97
N LEU A 160 -6.66 -23.50 17.16
CA LEU A 160 -5.81 -22.31 17.03
C LEU A 160 -6.55 -21.20 16.27
N VAL A 161 -7.18 -21.53 15.14
CA VAL A 161 -7.97 -20.62 14.29
C VAL A 161 -9.14 -20.03 15.07
N SER A 162 -9.85 -20.83 15.86
CA SER A 162 -10.96 -20.37 16.70
C SER A 162 -10.54 -19.32 17.73
N ARG A 163 -9.38 -19.50 18.37
CA ARG A 163 -8.83 -18.55 19.35
C ARG A 163 -8.27 -17.28 18.70
N VAL A 164 -7.59 -17.44 17.56
CA VAL A 164 -6.95 -16.33 16.84
C VAL A 164 -7.98 -15.48 16.09
N LEU A 165 -9.06 -16.06 15.57
CA LEU A 165 -10.21 -15.33 14.99
C LEU A 165 -10.83 -14.35 15.98
N ARG A 166 -11.08 -14.80 17.22
CA ARG A 166 -11.65 -13.93 18.26
C ARG A 166 -10.76 -12.74 18.59
N GLN A 167 -9.45 -12.85 18.37
CA GLN A 167 -8.47 -11.82 18.75
C GLN A 167 -8.02 -10.96 17.55
N TYR A 168 -8.07 -11.47 16.32
CA TYR A 168 -7.48 -10.84 15.12
C TYR A 168 -8.37 -10.85 13.87
N ALA A 169 -9.68 -11.15 13.95
CA ALA A 169 -10.58 -11.10 12.78
C ALA A 169 -10.58 -9.75 12.03
N SER A 170 -10.22 -8.65 12.69
CA SER A 170 -10.06 -7.33 12.08
C SER A 170 -8.69 -7.07 11.45
N GLN A 171 -7.72 -7.98 11.57
CA GLN A 171 -6.32 -7.82 11.15
C GLN A 171 -5.74 -9.08 10.47
N PRO A 172 -6.21 -9.43 9.26
CA PRO A 172 -5.91 -10.71 8.61
C PRO A 172 -4.42 -10.91 8.30
N MET A 173 -3.69 -9.84 7.98
CA MET A 173 -2.25 -9.93 7.74
C MET A 173 -1.45 -10.23 9.01
N GLN A 174 -1.90 -9.76 10.17
CA GLN A 174 -1.25 -10.13 11.44
C GLN A 174 -1.57 -11.59 11.78
N LEU A 175 -2.76 -12.05 11.42
CA LEU A 175 -3.18 -13.43 11.57
C LEU A 175 -2.33 -14.37 10.69
N LEU A 176 -2.16 -14.08 9.40
CA LEU A 176 -1.31 -14.88 8.50
C LEU A 176 0.15 -14.90 8.96
N ARG A 177 0.67 -13.80 9.50
CA ARG A 177 2.02 -13.77 10.12
C ARG A 177 2.08 -14.62 11.39
N ALA A 178 1.09 -14.52 12.27
CA ALA A 178 1.05 -15.29 13.51
C ALA A 178 1.03 -16.80 13.25
N ILE A 179 0.25 -17.27 12.25
CA ILE A 179 0.22 -18.67 11.84
C ILE A 179 1.61 -19.13 11.33
N ASN A 180 2.24 -18.35 10.45
CA ASN A 180 3.56 -18.65 9.90
C ASN A 180 4.69 -18.60 10.96
N GLU A 181 4.59 -17.73 11.96
CA GLU A 181 5.54 -17.65 13.08
C GLU A 181 5.40 -18.84 14.04
N THR A 182 4.16 -19.28 14.34
CA THR A 182 3.94 -20.49 15.16
C THR A 182 4.52 -21.75 14.50
N GLU A 183 4.45 -21.84 13.17
CA GLU A 183 5.01 -22.94 12.38
C GLU A 183 6.55 -23.03 12.49
N ARG A 184 7.24 -21.89 12.47
CA ARG A 184 8.70 -21.82 12.64
C ARG A 184 9.18 -22.31 14.01
N THR A 185 8.39 -22.06 15.05
CA THR A 185 8.63 -22.60 16.39
C THR A 185 8.23 -24.08 16.56
N GLY A 186 7.30 -24.59 15.75
CA GLY A 186 6.93 -26.00 15.71
C GLY A 186 7.98 -26.87 15.03
N LEU A 187 8.52 -26.40 13.89
CA LEU A 187 9.58 -27.10 13.14
C LEU A 187 10.92 -27.16 13.90
N THR A 188 11.21 -26.17 14.73
CA THR A 188 12.38 -26.21 15.64
C THR A 188 12.18 -27.12 16.84
N LYS A 189 10.93 -27.43 17.23
CA LYS A 189 10.62 -28.41 18.29
C LYS A 189 10.50 -29.85 17.77
N SER A 190 10.10 -30.04 16.51
CA SER A 190 9.95 -31.38 15.91
C SER A 190 11.29 -32.04 15.53
N GLN A 191 12.41 -31.32 15.53
CA GLN A 191 13.72 -31.85 15.16
C GLN A 191 14.65 -32.12 16.36
N VAL A 192 14.10 -32.26 17.56
CA VAL A 192 14.86 -32.73 18.73
C VAL A 192 14.20 -33.99 19.26
N GLY A 193 14.55 -35.10 18.60
CA GLY A 193 14.40 -36.44 19.17
C GLY A 193 15.09 -36.50 20.53
N HIS A 194 14.42 -37.17 21.46
CA HIS A 194 14.84 -37.53 22.81
C HIS A 194 16.31 -37.26 23.17
N THR A 195 16.52 -36.21 23.96
CA THR A 195 17.47 -36.31 25.07
C THR A 195 16.82 -35.76 26.32
N HIS A 196 16.68 -36.66 27.31
CA HIS A 196 16.40 -36.31 28.69
C HIS A 196 17.45 -35.29 29.13
N SER A 197 17.10 -34.02 29.26
CA SER A 197 17.88 -33.12 30.09
C SER A 197 16.98 -32.15 30.84
N ARG A 198 16.99 -32.37 32.14
CA ARG A 198 16.50 -31.53 33.23
C ARG A 198 17.08 -30.12 33.05
N TRP A 199 16.28 -29.16 32.60
CA TRP A 199 16.70 -27.75 32.55
C TRP A 199 15.87 -26.92 33.52
N GLN A 200 16.60 -26.45 34.52
CA GLN A 200 16.24 -25.47 35.51
C GLN A 200 15.66 -24.22 34.86
N SER A 201 14.67 -23.63 35.52
CA SER A 201 14.19 -22.28 35.26
C SER A 201 15.33 -21.27 35.44
N LEU A 202 16.05 -20.96 34.36
CA LEU A 202 16.98 -19.84 34.32
C LEU A 202 16.18 -18.57 34.08
N ARG A 203 15.91 -17.85 35.17
CA ARG A 203 15.58 -16.43 35.15
C ARG A 203 16.65 -15.70 34.35
N LEU A 204 16.31 -15.27 33.13
CA LEU A 204 17.20 -14.43 32.35
C LEU A 204 17.29 -13.04 33.01
N SER A 205 18.46 -12.82 33.59
CA SER A 205 18.91 -11.55 34.16
C SER A 205 19.05 -10.48 33.06
N THR A 206 18.64 -9.26 33.40
CA THR A 206 18.65 -8.02 32.61
C THR A 206 20.00 -7.69 31.95
N ALA A 207 21.10 -8.31 32.35
CA ALA A 207 22.42 -8.14 31.74
C ALA A 207 22.49 -8.61 30.27
N TRP A 208 21.68 -9.61 29.86
CA TRP A 208 21.73 -10.14 28.49
C TRP A 208 21.07 -9.19 27.46
N LEU A 209 20.06 -8.42 27.88
CA LEU A 209 19.42 -7.40 27.03
C LEU A 209 20.35 -6.20 26.76
N ILE A 210 21.21 -5.85 27.72
CA ILE A 210 22.18 -4.75 27.58
C ILE A 210 23.31 -5.14 26.61
N ALA A 211 23.78 -6.38 26.69
CA ALA A 211 24.82 -6.89 25.78
C ALA A 211 24.33 -6.96 24.33
N SER A 212 23.08 -7.37 24.09
CA SER A 212 22.49 -7.38 22.75
C SER A 212 22.30 -5.96 22.19
N GLY A 213 21.94 -4.99 23.04
CA GLY A 213 21.80 -3.59 22.66
C GLY A 213 23.12 -2.95 22.20
N MET A 214 24.23 -3.22 22.90
CA MET A 214 25.53 -2.66 22.51
C MET A 214 26.05 -3.20 21.17
N VAL A 215 25.81 -4.48 20.87
CA VAL A 215 26.20 -5.07 19.58
C VAL A 215 25.43 -4.43 18.42
N PHE A 216 24.15 -4.10 18.62
CA PHE A 216 23.32 -3.46 17.60
C PHE A 216 23.76 -2.01 17.31
N VAL A 217 24.13 -1.25 18.33
CA VAL A 217 24.65 0.12 18.16
C VAL A 217 26.02 0.13 17.49
N ALA A 218 26.89 -0.83 17.81
CA ALA A 218 28.18 -0.98 17.14
C ALA A 218 28.02 -1.34 15.65
N LEU A 219 27.08 -2.23 15.32
CA LEU A 219 26.75 -2.58 13.92
C LEU A 219 26.17 -1.40 13.15
N LEU A 220 25.27 -0.61 13.76
CA LEU A 220 24.75 0.62 13.15
C LEU A 220 25.86 1.65 12.91
N GLY A 221 26.80 1.80 13.85
CA GLY A 221 27.96 2.69 13.69
C GLY A 221 28.85 2.29 12.51
N ILE A 222 29.10 1.00 12.32
CA ILE A 222 29.89 0.49 11.19
C ILE A 222 29.18 0.76 9.85
N VAL A 223 27.86 0.54 9.78
CA VAL A 223 27.07 0.79 8.55
C VAL A 223 27.07 2.27 8.18
N VAL A 224 26.90 3.17 9.15
CA VAL A 224 26.95 4.62 8.90
C VAL A 224 28.36 5.06 8.50
N PHE A 225 29.41 4.52 9.11
CA PHE A 225 30.79 4.84 8.76
C PHE A 225 31.16 4.36 7.34
N VAL A 226 30.67 3.19 6.92
CA VAL A 226 30.84 2.70 5.54
C VAL A 226 30.07 3.59 4.54
N GLN A 227 28.85 4.04 4.88
CA GLN A 227 28.10 4.95 4.00
C GLN A 227 28.74 6.33 3.87
N MET A 228 29.28 6.89 4.96
CA MET A 228 30.02 8.17 4.90
C MET A 228 31.35 8.04 4.14
N GLY A 229 32.02 6.88 4.20
CA GLY A 229 33.24 6.61 3.43
C GLY A 229 33.01 6.51 1.92
N THR A 230 31.80 6.15 1.49
CA THR A 230 31.45 6.02 0.06
C THR A 230 30.98 7.33 -0.59
N GLU A 231 30.67 8.38 0.18
CA GLU A 231 30.21 9.66 -0.36
C GLU A 231 31.35 10.65 -0.68
N HIS A 232 32.63 10.28 -0.49
CA HIS A 232 33.77 11.17 -0.77
C HIS A 232 34.62 10.80 -2.00
N ASP A 233 34.30 9.75 -2.76
CA ASP A 233 35.12 9.32 -3.92
C ASP A 233 34.44 9.43 -5.30
N ALA A 234 33.30 10.13 -5.41
CA ALA A 234 32.68 10.42 -6.71
C ALA A 234 33.03 11.82 -7.24
N ALA A 235 34.32 12.16 -7.27
CA ALA A 235 34.81 13.31 -8.05
C ALA A 235 35.07 12.89 -9.51
N SER A 236 34.18 13.35 -10.39
CA SER A 236 34.29 13.53 -11.85
C SER A 236 35.62 13.13 -12.54
N PRO A 237 35.61 12.20 -13.52
CA PRO A 237 36.67 12.15 -14.51
C PRO A 237 36.43 13.24 -15.57
N GLN A 238 37.34 14.21 -15.61
CA GLN A 238 37.45 15.24 -16.64
C GLN A 238 37.52 14.58 -18.02
N THR A 239 36.55 14.89 -18.89
CA THR A 239 36.63 14.56 -20.32
C THR A 239 37.56 15.56 -20.99
N ILE A 240 38.80 15.14 -21.25
CA ILE A 240 39.78 15.92 -22.01
C ILE A 240 39.40 15.84 -23.50
N ILE A 241 38.94 16.95 -24.08
CA ILE A 241 38.78 17.10 -25.53
C ILE A 241 40.14 17.54 -26.09
N LEU A 242 40.80 16.64 -26.82
CA LEU A 242 42.01 16.95 -27.60
C LEU A 242 41.62 17.65 -28.91
N LEU A 243 41.96 18.93 -29.01
CA LEU A 243 41.96 19.70 -30.26
C LEU A 243 43.11 19.19 -31.16
N ALA A 244 42.78 18.76 -32.38
CA ALA A 244 43.77 18.46 -33.41
C ALA A 244 44.45 19.76 -33.89
N PRO A 245 45.78 19.78 -34.08
CA PRO A 245 46.48 20.96 -34.57
C PRO A 245 46.29 21.07 -36.10
N HIS A 246 45.72 22.20 -36.49
CA HIS A 246 45.75 22.71 -37.86
C HIS A 246 47.17 23.20 -38.16
N ASN A 247 47.84 22.70 -39.21
CA ASN A 247 48.85 23.50 -39.90
C ASN A 247 49.13 22.99 -41.33
N LYS A 248 48.84 23.90 -42.27
CA LYS A 248 49.36 24.10 -43.64
C LYS A 248 49.19 22.99 -44.67
#